data_AF-A0AAP6B6G8-F1
#
_entry.id   AF-A0AAP6B6G8-F1
#
_cell.length_a   1.000
_cell.length_b   1.000
_cell.length_c   1.000
_cell.angle_alpha   90.00
_cell.angle_beta   90.00
_cell.angle_gamma   90.00
#
_symmetry.space_group_name_H-M   'P 1'
#
loop_
_entity.id
_entity.type
_entity.pdbx_description
1 polymer ?
#
loop_
_entity_poly.entity_id
_entity_poly.type
_entity_poly.pdbx_seq_one_letter_code
_entity_poly.pdbx_strand_id
1 'polypeptide(L)' 'MSTIEIRIEKGEADDEELAALTALLMARAARPAPSDSTPRAHWRHHGFRSPNSWQG' A
#
# COMPACT_ATOMS: atom_id res chain seq x y z
N MET A 1 9.68 -23.93 -2.29
CA MET A 1 8.83 -22.71 -2.30
C MET A 1 9.69 -21.57 -1.79
N SER A 2 10.03 -20.59 -2.62
CA SER A 2 10.77 -19.41 -2.18
C SER A 2 9.81 -18.52 -1.39
N THR A 3 9.96 -18.51 -0.06
CA THR A 3 9.27 -17.58 0.82
C THR A 3 9.89 -16.21 0.59
N ILE A 4 9.13 -15.27 0.03
CA ILE A 4 9.57 -13.87 -0.06
C ILE A 4 9.56 -13.32 1.36
N GLU A 5 10.73 -13.15 1.94
CA GLU A 5 10.88 -12.48 3.23
C GLU A 5 10.81 -10.97 3.02
N ILE A 6 9.74 -10.35 3.53
CA ILE A 6 9.57 -8.90 3.53
C ILE A 6 10.08 -8.39 4.89
N ARG A 7 11.13 -7.58 4.88
CA ARG A 7 11.63 -6.89 6.08
C ARG A 7 11.00 -5.51 6.18
N ILE A 8 10.48 -5.17 7.36
CA ILE A 8 9.91 -3.85 7.66
C ILE A 8 10.84 -3.20 8.68
N GLU A 9 11.35 -2.02 8.35
CA GLU A 9 12.20 -1.23 9.21
C GLU A 9 11.50 0.07 9.58
N LYS A 10 11.71 0.53 10.81
CA LYS A 10 11.23 1.83 11.25
C LYS A 10 12.32 2.86 10.96
N GLY A 11 12.05 3.79 10.06
CA GLY A 11 12.94 4.88 9.69
C GLY A 11 12.14 6.10 9.24
N GLU A 12 12.82 7.23 9.08
CA GLU A 12 12.29 8.41 8.40
C GLU A 12 12.89 8.41 6.99
N ALA A 13 12.07 8.69 5.98
CA ALA A 13 12.54 8.78 4.61
C ALA A 13 13.42 10.02 4.47
N ASP A 14 14.56 9.89 3.78
CA ASP A 14 15.31 11.07 3.39
C ASP A 14 14.58 11.85 2.27
N ASP A 15 15.11 13.03 1.92
CA ASP A 15 14.51 13.91 0.91
C ASP A 15 14.42 13.23 -0.47
N GLU A 16 15.39 12.37 -0.82
CA GLU A 16 15.44 11.67 -2.10
C GLU A 16 14.39 10.56 -2.16
N GLU A 17 14.29 9.75 -1.11
CA GLU A 17 13.30 8.70 -0.95
C GLU A 17 11.88 9.28 -0.95
N LEU A 18 11.66 10.40 -0.24
CA LEU A 18 10.38 11.11 -0.23
C LEU A 18 10.01 11.62 -1.63
N ALA A 19 10.97 12.20 -2.35
CA ALA A 19 10.76 12.67 -3.72
C ALA A 19 10.43 11.50 -4.67
N ALA A 20 11.16 10.39 -4.56
CA ALA A 20 10.95 9.19 -5.37
C ALA A 20 9.55 8.57 -5.12
N LEU A 21 9.16 8.43 -3.85
CA LEU A 21 7.85 7.94 -3.48
C LEU A 21 6.74 8.87 -4.00
N THR A 22 6.93 10.17 -3.90
CA THR A 22 6.00 11.18 -4.43
C THR A 22 5.84 11.04 -5.94
N ALA A 23 6.94 10.96 -6.68
CA ALA A 23 6.92 10.78 -8.13
C ALA A 23 6.16 9.51 -8.53
N LEU A 24 6.39 8.40 -7.82
CA LEU A 24 5.69 7.14 -8.05
C LEU A 24 4.18 7.26 -7.78
N LEU A 25 3.78 7.87 -6.67
CA LEU A 25 2.37 8.07 -6.31
C LEU A 25 1.65 8.95 -7.33
N MET A 26 2.29 10.05 -7.75
CA MET A 26 1.74 10.95 -8.78
C MET A 26 1.58 10.24 -10.13
N ALA A 27 2.58 9.46 -10.54
CA ALA A 27 2.51 8.67 -11.78
C ALA A 27 1.37 7.64 -11.74
N ARG A 28 1.13 7.01 -10.58
CA ARG A 28 0.01 6.07 -10.41
C ARG A 28 -1.34 6.76 -10.40
N ALA A 29 -1.45 7.92 -9.76
CA ALA A 29 -2.69 8.70 -9.70
C ALA A 29 -3.11 9.24 -11.08
N ALA A 30 -2.14 9.55 -11.94
CA ALA A 30 -2.40 9.96 -13.32
C ALA A 30 -2.93 8.83 -14.21
N ARG A 31 -2.84 7.56 -13.78
CA ARG A 31 -3.34 6.42 -14.55
C ARG A 31 -4.86 6.36 -14.43
N PRO A 32 -5.61 6.21 -15.54
CA PRO A 32 -7.06 6.07 -15.49
C PRO A 32 -7.44 4.89 -14.58
N ALA A 33 -8.45 5.12 -13.74
CA ALA A 33 -8.93 4.10 -12.82
C ALA A 33 -9.34 2.85 -13.62
N PRO A 34 -8.90 1.65 -13.23
CA PRO A 34 -9.43 0.43 -13.82
C PRO A 34 -10.95 0.42 -13.60
N SER A 35 -11.73 0.04 -14.62
CA SER A 35 -13.17 -0.21 -14.45
C SER A 35 -13.38 -1.15 -13.26
N ASP A 36 -14.41 -0.91 -12.45
CA ASP A 36 -14.74 -1.51 -11.13
C ASP A 36 -14.87 -3.05 -11.04
N SER A 37 -14.17 -3.82 -11.86
CA SER A 37 -14.07 -5.27 -11.76
C SER A 37 -12.86 -5.72 -10.93
N THR A 38 -12.37 -4.93 -9.96
CA THR A 38 -11.29 -5.41 -9.08
C THR A 38 -11.85 -6.54 -8.23
N PRO A 39 -11.40 -7.80 -8.42
CA PRO A 39 -11.87 -8.90 -7.60
C PRO A 39 -11.49 -8.60 -6.16
N ARG A 40 -12.47 -8.66 -5.25
CA ARG A 40 -12.22 -8.51 -3.82
C ARG A 40 -11.20 -9.55 -3.42
N ALA A 41 -10.05 -9.11 -2.92
CA ALA A 41 -9.00 -10.01 -2.53
C ALA A 41 -9.52 -11.00 -1.46
N HIS A 42 -9.25 -12.29 -1.65
CA HIS A 42 -9.98 -13.38 -0.99
C HIS A 42 -9.70 -13.44 0.51
N TRP A 43 -8.64 -12.75 0.96
CA TRP A 43 -8.25 -12.58 2.36
C TRP A 43 -9.05 -11.51 3.10
N ARG A 44 -9.89 -10.72 2.40
CA ARG A 44 -10.80 -9.75 3.02
C ARG A 44 -12.00 -10.48 3.60
N HIS A 45 -11.91 -10.89 4.87
CA HIS A 45 -13.04 -11.47 5.60
C HIS A 45 -14.21 -10.48 5.75
N HIS A 46 -15.43 -10.96 5.47
CA HIS A 46 -16.65 -10.21 5.78
C HIS A 46 -16.77 -10.03 7.30
N GLY A 47 -16.92 -8.80 7.77
CA GLY A 47 -17.01 -8.48 9.20
C GLY A 47 -15.69 -8.08 9.86
N PHE A 48 -14.56 -8.11 9.16
CA PHE A 48 -13.33 -7.50 9.67
C PHE A 48 -13.45 -5.97 9.62
N ARG A 49 -13.72 -5.35 10.77
CA ARG A 49 -13.39 -3.93 10.95
C ARG A 49 -11.90 -3.87 11.20
N SER A 50 -11.17 -3.11 10.38
CA SER A 50 -9.79 -2.76 10.70
C SER A 50 -9.77 -2.24 12.14
N PRO A 51 -8.93 -2.78 13.04
CA PRO A 51 -8.58 -2.02 14.23
C PRO A 51 -8.11 -0.67 13.72
N ASN A 52 -8.61 0.42 14.29
CA ASN A 52 -8.13 1.77 13.99
C ASN A 52 -6.68 1.83 14.48
N SER A 53 -5.74 1.27 13.73
CA SER A 53 -4.41 0.89 14.21
C SER A 53 -3.46 2.07 14.38
N TRP A 54 -3.95 3.30 14.25
CA TRP A 54 -3.13 4.52 14.29
C TRP A 54 -3.82 5.71 14.97
N GLN A 55 -4.90 5.49 15.74
CA GLN A 55 -5.35 6.51 16.70
C GLN A 55 -5.05 6.04 18.12
N GLY A 56 -3.81 6.27 18.50
CA GLY A 56 -3.34 6.46 19.88
C GLY A 56 -2.50 7.72 19.90
#